data_AF-A0A258KRT5-F1
#
_entry.id   AF-A0A258KRT5-F1
#
_cell.length_a   1.000
_cell.length_b   1.000
_cell.length_c   1.000
_cell.angle_alpha   90.00
_cell.angle_beta   90.00
_cell.angle_gamma   90.00
#
_symmetry.space_group_name_H-M   'P 1'
#
loop_
_entity.id
_entity.type
_entity.pdbx_description
1 polymer ?
#
loop_
_entity_poly.entity_id
_entity_poly.type
_entity_poly.pdbx_seq_one_letter_code
_entity_poly.pdbx_strand_id
1 'polypeptide(L)'
;MVDLRSDQPFGFRGFPDASPLPDDIVRLVDTTMLYAPRSGGVRRYLNSKRAWLAANRPSVHHTLVVPGARDAYDGQGRVSIYAAPLPFGDGYRWPVVKQAWMERLIRQRPHIIEAGDPYTPGLAALRAGDALGVPVVGFCHTDLGALAALHIG
;
A
#
# COMPACT_ATOMS: atom_id res chain seq x y z
N MET A 1 -31.58 -10.32 23.83
CA MET A 1 -31.12 -11.42 22.97
C MET A 1 -30.28 -10.78 21.87
N VAL A 2 -28.96 -10.79 22.05
CA VAL A 2 -28.00 -10.12 21.16
C VAL A 2 -27.82 -11.00 19.93
N ASP A 3 -28.15 -10.47 18.75
CA ASP A 3 -27.99 -11.17 17.49
C ASP A 3 -26.50 -11.21 17.11
N LEU A 4 -25.86 -12.33 17.42
CA LEU A 4 -24.48 -12.67 17.09
C LEU A 4 -24.41 -13.28 15.70
N ARG A 5 -24.68 -12.51 14.63
CA ARG A 5 -24.38 -12.94 13.25
C ARG A 5 -24.06 -11.76 12.32
N SER A 6 -22.80 -11.32 12.28
CA SER A 6 -22.23 -10.76 11.05
C SER A 6 -20.70 -10.98 10.94
N ASP A 7 -20.21 -12.19 11.21
CA ASP A 7 -18.87 -12.61 10.80
C ASP A 7 -18.91 -13.24 9.39
N GLN A 8 -19.31 -12.43 8.40
CA GLN A 8 -19.05 -12.74 7.01
C GLN A 8 -17.95 -11.80 6.52
N PRO A 9 -16.69 -12.27 6.39
CA PRO A 9 -15.68 -11.46 5.72
C PRO A 9 -16.17 -11.20 4.30
N PHE A 10 -16.26 -9.92 3.91
CA PHE A 10 -16.55 -9.53 2.53
C PHE A 10 -15.61 -10.32 1.60
N GLY A 11 -16.21 -11.23 0.82
CA GLY A 11 -15.47 -12.22 0.06
C GLY A 11 -14.64 -11.59 -1.06
N PHE A 12 -13.33 -11.47 -0.85
CA PHE A 12 -12.35 -11.17 -1.90
C PHE A 12 -11.94 -12.44 -2.63
N ARG A 13 -12.83 -13.00 -3.45
CA ARG A 13 -12.46 -14.08 -4.39
C ARG A 13 -11.66 -13.49 -5.56
N GLY A 14 -10.41 -13.93 -5.74
CA GLY A 14 -9.68 -13.75 -7.01
C GLY A 14 -8.25 -13.24 -6.94
N PHE A 15 -7.67 -13.02 -5.75
CA PHE A 15 -6.28 -12.57 -5.65
C PHE A 15 -5.35 -13.67 -5.18
N PRO A 16 -4.21 -13.88 -5.86
CA PRO A 16 -3.23 -14.84 -5.41
C PRO A 16 -2.62 -14.33 -4.09
N ASP A 17 -2.49 -15.23 -3.12
CA ASP A 17 -1.54 -15.02 -2.04
C ASP A 17 -0.14 -14.86 -2.63
N ALA A 18 0.75 -14.15 -1.92
CA ALA A 18 2.10 -14.00 -2.41
C ALA A 18 2.75 -15.39 -2.59
N SER A 19 3.29 -15.63 -3.78
CA SER A 19 3.92 -16.91 -4.14
C SER A 19 5.02 -17.28 -3.13
N PRO A 20 5.26 -18.57 -2.87
CA PRO A 20 6.40 -18.99 -2.06
C PRO A 20 7.69 -18.45 -2.69
N LEU A 21 8.59 -17.89 -1.87
CA LEU A 21 9.90 -17.43 -2.30
C LEU A 21 10.94 -18.14 -1.43
N PRO A 22 12.17 -18.38 -1.95
CA PRO A 22 13.27 -18.88 -1.14
C PRO A 22 13.53 -18.04 0.12
N ASP A 23 14.05 -18.66 1.18
CA ASP A 23 14.24 -18.03 2.50
C ASP A 23 15.25 -16.86 2.49
N ASP A 24 16.12 -16.80 1.48
CA ASP A 24 17.08 -15.70 1.27
C ASP A 24 16.45 -14.46 0.59
N ILE A 25 15.18 -14.54 0.17
CA ILE A 25 14.47 -13.43 -0.48
C ILE A 25 13.74 -12.57 0.54
N VAL A 26 14.14 -11.30 0.61
CA VAL A 26 13.47 -10.28 1.40
C VAL A 26 12.27 -9.75 0.63
N ARG A 27 11.11 -9.65 1.30
CA ARG A 27 9.86 -9.12 0.74
C ARG A 27 9.67 -7.70 1.24
N LEU A 28 9.92 -6.73 0.36
CA LEU A 28 9.73 -5.32 0.64
C LEU A 28 8.41 -4.87 0.05
N VAL A 29 7.51 -4.35 0.89
CA VAL A 29 6.22 -3.84 0.46
C VAL A 29 6.16 -2.33 0.63
N ASP A 30 6.06 -1.59 -0.48
CA ASP A 30 5.76 -0.16 -0.46
C ASP A 30 4.25 0.04 -0.50
N THR A 31 3.75 0.98 0.30
CA THR A 31 2.34 1.37 0.26
C THR A 31 2.15 2.87 0.39
N THR A 32 1.28 3.42 -0.46
CA THR A 32 0.92 4.83 -0.40
C THR A 32 -0.40 5.13 -1.13
N MET A 33 -1.14 6.15 -0.69
CA MET A 33 -2.24 6.76 -1.43
C MET A 33 -1.78 7.83 -2.43
N LEU A 34 -0.53 8.30 -2.33
CA LEU A 34 0.01 9.34 -3.19
C LEU A 34 0.42 8.82 -4.59
N TYR A 35 -0.27 7.79 -5.07
CA TYR A 35 -0.06 7.15 -6.37
C TYR A 35 -1.19 7.51 -7.34
N ALA A 36 -1.15 8.73 -7.89
CA ALA A 36 -2.16 9.21 -8.84
C ALA A 36 -1.91 8.71 -10.29
N PRO A 37 -2.96 8.49 -11.11
CA PRO A 37 -2.86 8.13 -12.52
C PRO A 37 -2.20 9.22 -13.38
N ARG A 38 -2.56 10.49 -13.14
CA ARG A 38 -1.89 11.66 -13.74
C ARG A 38 -0.58 11.88 -12.99
N SER A 39 0.53 11.79 -13.71
CA SER A 39 1.90 11.69 -13.20
C SER A 39 2.27 12.76 -12.16
N GLY A 40 2.74 12.31 -10.98
CA GLY A 40 3.43 13.12 -9.96
C GLY A 40 4.78 12.50 -9.54
N GLY A 41 5.57 13.23 -8.73
CA GLY A 41 6.91 12.82 -8.30
C GLY A 41 6.98 11.45 -7.59
N VAL A 42 5.97 11.14 -6.77
CA VAL A 42 5.89 9.87 -6.00
C VAL A 42 5.79 8.66 -6.91
N ARG A 43 4.91 8.68 -7.93
CA ARG A 43 4.77 7.58 -8.89
C ARG A 43 6.06 7.34 -9.65
N ARG A 44 6.76 8.40 -10.05
CA ARG A 44 8.06 8.30 -10.72
C ARG A 44 9.09 7.66 -9.80
N TYR A 45 9.22 8.17 -8.57
CA TYR A 45 10.12 7.63 -7.55
C TYR A 45 9.90 6.13 -7.32
N LEU A 46 8.66 5.70 -7.07
CA LEU A 46 8.35 4.30 -6.78
C LEU A 46 8.65 3.38 -7.97
N ASN A 47 8.35 3.82 -9.20
CA ASN A 47 8.68 3.06 -10.39
C ASN A 47 10.21 2.97 -10.61
N SER A 48 10.94 4.06 -10.37
CA SER A 48 12.40 4.09 -10.46
C SER A 48 13.06 3.22 -9.38
N LYS A 49 12.58 3.29 -8.12
CA LYS A 49 13.02 2.42 -7.03
C LYS A 49 12.82 0.96 -7.37
N ARG A 50 11.64 0.59 -7.87
CA ARG A 50 11.32 -0.77 -8.28
C ARG A 50 12.25 -1.28 -9.38
N ALA A 51 12.46 -0.48 -10.43
CA ALA A 51 13.37 -0.83 -11.52
C ALA A 51 14.82 -1.00 -11.01
N TRP A 52 15.26 -0.12 -10.11
CA TRP A 52 16.58 -0.20 -9.51
C TRP A 52 16.75 -1.44 -8.63
N LEU A 53 15.76 -1.77 -7.78
CA LEU A 53 15.78 -2.98 -6.95
C LEU A 53 15.85 -4.24 -7.80
N ALA A 54 15.02 -4.34 -8.85
CA ALA A 54 15.04 -5.48 -9.75
C ALA A 54 16.41 -5.67 -10.43
N ALA A 55 17.08 -4.58 -10.80
CA ALA A 55 18.39 -4.63 -11.46
C ALA A 55 19.58 -4.84 -10.50
N ASN A 56 19.50 -4.33 -9.27
CA ASN A 56 20.66 -4.23 -8.37
C ASN A 56 20.54 -5.08 -7.10
N ARG A 57 19.34 -5.57 -6.78
CA ARG A 57 19.02 -6.32 -5.55
C ARG A 57 18.08 -7.49 -5.86
N PRO A 58 18.54 -8.51 -6.61
CA PRO A 58 17.71 -9.65 -7.00
C PRO A 58 17.17 -10.47 -5.82
N SER A 59 17.82 -10.38 -4.64
CA SER A 59 17.33 -10.95 -3.39
C SER A 59 16.19 -10.16 -2.72
N VAL A 60 15.73 -9.06 -3.33
CA VAL A 60 14.62 -8.25 -2.82
C VAL A 60 13.43 -8.37 -3.77
N HIS A 61 12.38 -9.04 -3.32
CA HIS A 61 11.09 -9.06 -4.00
C HIS A 61 10.28 -7.83 -3.59
N HIS A 62 10.28 -6.82 -4.45
CA HIS A 62 9.55 -5.57 -4.24
C HIS A 62 8.09 -5.69 -4.68
N THR A 63 7.17 -5.32 -3.79
CA THR A 63 5.73 -5.23 -4.10
C THR A 63 5.20 -3.85 -3.77
N LEU A 64 4.46 -3.25 -4.70
CA LEU A 64 3.84 -1.94 -4.55
C LEU A 64 2.32 -2.08 -4.39
N VAL A 65 1.80 -1.74 -3.21
CA VAL A 65 0.36 -1.76 -2.88
C VAL A 65 -0.19 -0.33 -2.90
N VAL A 66 -1.01 0.00 -3.91
CA VAL A 66 -1.43 1.38 -4.23
C VAL A 66 -2.92 1.46 -4.58
N PRO A 67 -3.55 2.66 -4.53
CA PRO A 67 -4.94 2.79 -4.96
C PRO A 67 -5.09 2.58 -6.48
N GLY A 68 -6.25 2.08 -6.89
CA GLY A 68 -6.60 1.88 -8.30
C GLY A 68 -8.09 1.93 -8.57
N ALA A 69 -8.45 1.87 -9.85
CA ALA A 69 -9.84 1.84 -10.31
C ALA A 69 -10.57 0.53 -10.01
N ARG A 70 -9.80 -0.52 -9.72
CA ARG A 70 -10.23 -1.86 -9.37
C ARG A 70 -9.14 -2.52 -8.55
N ASP A 71 -9.53 -3.54 -7.79
CA ASP A 71 -8.53 -4.46 -7.25
C ASP A 71 -7.85 -5.18 -8.42
N ALA A 72 -6.51 -5.19 -8.48
CA ALA A 72 -5.76 -5.88 -9.53
C ALA A 72 -4.37 -6.27 -9.08
N TYR A 73 -3.79 -7.24 -9.77
CA TYR A 73 -2.36 -7.56 -9.71
C TYR A 73 -1.79 -7.49 -11.13
N ASP A 74 -0.70 -6.77 -11.33
CA ASP A 74 -0.11 -6.58 -12.66
C ASP A 74 0.83 -7.72 -13.10
N GLY A 75 1.00 -8.75 -12.27
CA GLY A 75 1.93 -9.85 -12.54
C GLY A 75 3.40 -9.51 -12.30
N GLN A 76 3.71 -8.26 -11.92
CA GLN A 76 5.05 -7.72 -11.87
C GLN A 76 5.33 -7.07 -10.50
N GLY A 77 4.55 -7.40 -9.47
CA GLY A 77 4.73 -6.81 -8.14
C GLY A 77 4.01 -5.48 -7.93
N ARG A 78 3.02 -5.09 -8.74
CA ARG A 78 2.05 -4.04 -8.36
C ARG A 78 0.70 -4.63 -8.06
N VAL A 79 0.21 -4.30 -6.87
CA VAL A 79 -1.12 -4.60 -6.37
C VAL A 79 -1.90 -3.30 -6.29
N SER A 80 -3.05 -3.23 -6.96
CA SER A 80 -3.99 -2.13 -6.77
C SER A 80 -5.13 -2.54 -5.87
N ILE A 81 -5.56 -1.64 -5.00
CA ILE A 81 -6.78 -1.74 -4.19
C ILE A 81 -7.77 -0.71 -4.70
N TYR A 82 -9.03 -1.11 -4.88
CA TYR A 82 -10.09 -0.20 -5.26
C TYR A 82 -10.16 0.98 -4.29
N ALA A 83 -10.12 2.18 -4.85
CA ALA A 83 -10.32 3.41 -4.12
C ALA A 83 -11.20 4.35 -4.97
N ALA A 84 -12.20 4.95 -4.33
CA ALA A 84 -13.12 5.86 -5.00
C ALA A 84 -12.37 7.09 -5.51
N PRO A 85 -12.63 7.59 -6.75
CA PRO A 85 -12.00 8.80 -7.23
C PRO A 85 -12.40 9.99 -6.36
N LEU A 86 -11.43 10.83 -5.99
CA LEU A 86 -11.72 12.09 -5.31
C LEU A 86 -12.28 13.09 -6.34
N PRO A 87 -13.47 13.68 -6.09
CA PRO A 87 -13.96 14.76 -6.94
C PRO A 87 -12.95 15.92 -6.88
N PHE A 88 -12.58 16.46 -8.05
CA PHE A 88 -11.56 17.51 -8.22
C PHE A 88 -10.14 17.15 -7.74
N GLY A 89 -9.86 15.89 -7.41
CA GLY A 89 -8.57 15.47 -6.83
C GLY A 89 -7.48 15.08 -7.83
N ASP A 90 -7.47 15.61 -9.06
CA ASP A 90 -6.42 15.32 -10.07
C ASP A 90 -6.09 13.84 -10.35
N GLY A 91 -7.04 12.94 -10.07
CA GLY A 91 -6.88 11.50 -10.21
C GLY A 91 -6.46 10.76 -8.93
N TYR A 92 -6.23 11.47 -7.82
CA TYR A 92 -6.14 10.84 -6.50
C TYR A 92 -7.44 10.08 -6.19
N ARG A 93 -7.28 9.02 -5.42
CA ARG A 93 -8.37 8.15 -5.00
C ARG A 93 -8.33 8.03 -3.49
N TRP A 94 -9.49 8.05 -2.85
CA TRP A 94 -9.59 7.97 -1.40
C TRP A 94 -9.74 6.52 -0.95
N PRO A 95 -8.74 5.94 -0.28
CA PRO A 95 -8.84 4.63 0.35
C PRO A 95 -9.70 4.72 1.62
N VAL A 96 -10.99 4.36 1.51
CA VAL A 96 -11.93 4.45 2.65
C VAL A 96 -11.76 3.28 3.63
N VAL A 97 -11.42 2.08 3.12
CA VAL A 97 -11.51 0.84 3.92
C VAL A 97 -10.13 0.42 4.42
N LYS A 98 -9.71 0.94 5.58
CA LYS A 98 -8.43 0.60 6.23
C LYS A 98 -8.21 -0.92 6.39
N GLN A 99 -9.26 -1.66 6.75
CA GLN A 99 -9.19 -3.11 6.95
C GLN A 99 -8.77 -3.84 5.66
N ALA A 100 -9.33 -3.45 4.51
CA ALA A 100 -8.99 -4.04 3.22
C ALA A 100 -7.50 -3.79 2.86
N TRP A 101 -6.97 -2.62 3.21
CA TRP A 101 -5.55 -2.31 3.05
C TRP A 101 -4.68 -3.18 3.94
N MET A 102 -5.02 -3.29 5.23
CA MET A 102 -4.27 -4.11 6.18
C MET A 102 -4.23 -5.58 5.74
N GLU A 103 -5.38 -6.16 5.39
CA GLU A 103 -5.46 -7.54 4.91
C GLU A 103 -4.65 -7.74 3.62
N ARG A 104 -4.67 -6.75 2.72
CA ARG A 104 -3.87 -6.81 1.49
C ARG A 104 -2.38 -6.82 1.76
N LEU A 105 -1.91 -6.00 2.71
CA LEU A 105 -0.52 -5.93 3.14
C LEU A 105 -0.11 -7.26 3.79
N ILE A 106 -0.93 -7.80 4.69
CA ILE A 106 -0.67 -9.08 5.37
C ILE A 106 -0.49 -10.23 4.36
N ARG A 107 -1.34 -10.30 3.34
CA ARG A 107 -1.26 -11.32 2.28
C ARG A 107 0.04 -11.27 1.46
N GLN A 108 0.75 -10.14 1.45
CA GLN A 108 2.05 -10.06 0.79
C GLN A 108 3.17 -10.77 1.57
N ARG A 109 2.91 -11.11 2.85
CA ARG A 109 3.89 -11.66 3.79
C ARG A 109 5.18 -10.82 3.84
N PRO A 110 5.08 -9.49 4.08
CA PRO A 110 6.23 -8.61 4.07
C PRO A 110 7.26 -9.01 5.13
N HIS A 111 8.53 -8.80 4.83
CA HIS A 111 9.61 -8.77 5.82
C HIS A 111 9.85 -7.34 6.32
N ILE A 112 9.47 -6.35 5.52
CA ILE A 112 9.50 -4.93 5.86
C ILE A 112 8.41 -4.22 5.05
N ILE A 113 7.75 -3.25 5.69
CA ILE A 113 6.75 -2.39 5.06
C ILE A 113 7.27 -0.96 5.03
N GLU A 114 7.14 -0.32 3.89
CA GLU A 114 7.49 1.08 3.66
C GLU A 114 6.21 1.90 3.41
N ALA A 115 5.92 2.82 4.32
CA ALA A 115 4.73 3.67 4.30
C ALA A 115 5.08 5.07 3.78
N GLY A 116 4.59 5.40 2.58
CA GLY A 116 4.92 6.66 1.88
C GLY A 116 4.04 7.86 2.24
N ASP A 117 3.10 7.71 3.16
CA ASP A 117 2.20 8.77 3.63
C ASP A 117 1.59 8.45 5.01
N PRO A 118 1.03 9.44 5.71
CA PRO A 118 0.40 9.24 7.02
C PRO A 118 -1.09 8.85 6.96
N TYR A 119 -1.66 8.62 5.77
CA TYR A 119 -3.10 8.42 5.59
C TYR A 119 -3.48 6.93 5.71
N THR A 120 -4.62 6.51 5.14
CA THR A 120 -5.13 5.14 5.30
C THR A 120 -4.08 4.05 4.99
N PRO A 121 -3.29 4.13 3.91
CA PRO A 121 -2.27 3.12 3.63
C PRO A 121 -1.17 3.08 4.68
N GLY A 122 -0.68 4.23 5.14
CA GLY A 122 0.30 4.30 6.23
C GLY A 122 -0.23 3.78 7.56
N LEU A 123 -1.47 4.14 7.92
CA LEU A 123 -2.14 3.62 9.12
C LEU A 123 -2.42 2.12 9.03
N ALA A 124 -2.68 1.60 7.83
CA ALA A 124 -2.82 0.17 7.58
C ALA A 124 -1.47 -0.55 7.67
N ALA A 125 -0.39 0.07 7.20
CA ALA A 125 0.97 -0.46 7.32
C ALA A 125 1.38 -0.65 8.77
N LEU A 126 1.13 0.34 9.64
CA LEU A 126 1.42 0.22 11.07
C LEU A 126 0.67 -0.96 11.72
N ARG A 127 -0.62 -1.14 11.38
CA ARG A 127 -1.42 -2.26 11.92
C ARG A 127 -0.98 -3.61 11.35
N ALA A 128 -0.65 -3.67 10.07
CA ALA A 128 -0.13 -4.90 9.45
C ALA A 128 1.25 -5.27 10.01
N GLY A 129 2.13 -4.29 10.21
CA GLY A 129 3.44 -4.48 10.81
C GLY A 129 3.36 -5.02 12.23
N ASP A 130 2.51 -4.41 13.06
CA ASP A 130 2.23 -4.88 14.43
C ASP A 130 1.67 -6.32 14.44
N ALA A 131 0.68 -6.61 13.60
CA ALA A 131 0.08 -7.94 13.51
C ALA A 131 1.05 -9.03 13.03
N LEU A 132 2.04 -8.67 12.22
CA LEU A 132 3.04 -9.60 11.68
C LEU A 132 4.36 -9.62 12.47
N GLY A 133 4.57 -8.67 13.39
CA GLY A 133 5.85 -8.47 14.07
C GLY A 133 6.98 -8.03 13.12
N VAL A 134 6.67 -7.24 12.08
CA VAL A 134 7.67 -6.80 11.07
C VAL A 134 7.88 -5.29 11.09
N PRO A 135 9.08 -4.79 10.76
CA PRO A 135 9.37 -3.37 10.78
C PRO A 135 8.54 -2.59 9.75
N VAL A 136 8.12 -1.39 10.16
CA VAL A 136 7.48 -0.40 9.29
C VAL A 136 8.33 0.86 9.26
N VAL A 137 8.71 1.29 8.06
CA VAL A 137 9.47 2.52 7.83
C VAL A 137 8.56 3.56 7.20
N GLY A 138 8.36 4.68 7.88
CA GLY A 138 7.56 5.80 7.37
C GLY A 138 8.43 6.87 6.70
N PHE A 139 8.02 7.35 5.54
CA PHE A 139 8.57 8.56 4.91
C PHE A 139 7.45 9.35 4.25
N CYS A 140 7.58 10.67 4.23
CA CYS A 140 6.59 11.56 3.61
C CYS A 140 7.23 12.30 2.44
N HIS A 141 6.59 12.22 1.28
CA HIS A 141 6.98 13.00 0.09
C HIS A 141 6.40 14.42 0.09
N THR A 142 5.61 14.76 1.10
CA THR A 142 5.00 16.07 1.29
C THR A 142 5.37 16.58 2.66
N ASP A 143 5.74 17.86 2.74
CA ASP A 143 5.92 18.54 4.02
C ASP A 143 4.54 18.80 4.63
N LEU A 144 4.11 17.88 5.50
CA LEU A 144 2.84 18.00 6.22
C LEU A 144 2.82 19.20 7.16
N GLY A 145 3.99 19.60 7.70
CA GLY A 145 4.11 20.78 8.56
C GLY A 145 3.85 22.06 7.78
N ALA A 146 4.47 22.20 6.60
CA ALA A 146 4.19 23.31 5.70
C ALA A 146 2.74 23.30 5.20
N LEU A 147 2.17 22.13 4.90
CA LEU A 147 0.78 22.02 4.44
C LEU A 147 -0.23 22.40 5.54
N ALA A 148 0.02 22.00 6.78
CA ALA A 148 -0.81 22.38 7.93
C ALA A 148 -0.71 23.88 8.22
N ALA A 149 0.49 24.47 8.13
CA ALA A 149 0.70 25.90 8.32
C ALA A 149 -0.07 26.77 7.31
N LEU A 150 -0.31 26.28 6.09
CA LEU A 150 -1.11 26.98 5.06
C LEU A 150 -2.62 26.99 5.33
N HIS A 151 -3.13 26.10 6.18
CA HIS A 151 -4.57 25.95 6.46
C HIS A 151 -4.97 26.36 7.89
N ILE A 152 -3.99 26.60 8.76
CA ILE A 152 -4.18 27.01 10.16
C ILE A 152 -3.52 28.40 10.41
N GLY A 153 -3.14 29.10 9.36
CA GLY A 153 -2.59 30.47 9.39
C GLY A 153 -3.65 31.53 9.16
#